data_AF-A0A418FAV4-F1
#
_entry.id   AF-A0A418FAV4-F1
#
_cell.length_a   1.000
_cell.length_b   1.000
_cell.length_c   1.000
_cell.angle_alpha   90.00
_cell.angle_beta   90.00
_cell.angle_gamma   90.00
#
_symmetry.space_group_name_H-M   'P 1'
#
loop_
_entity.id
_entity.type
_entity.pdbx_description
1 polymer ?
#
loop_
_entity_poly.entity_id
_entity_poly.type
_entity_poly.pdbx_seq_one_letter_code
_entity_poly.pdbx_strand_id
1 'polypeptide(L)'
;MLLPLSKDVMTWRDVVARRVAESIHGHFKPIDVMGGTIVEDYIGPVEVKMTRGKGRGLFLTQPVRRGDLLLVEKAYATSLAILNEKKEVVIPTIDWSTMRGYSREKESLAEAVLEKSQERRIDLACLCCLYDGVAPNTTIPPMSLFRTDELLPWIPCEPRNLTQIRGILSTNSFQAPKAHDHEGVALYLVSSFMNHASTPNTEAQGFGVMKNLRVFVASK
;
A
#
# COMPACT_ATOMS: atom_id res chain seq x y z
N MET A 1 21.62 15.48 44.96
CA MET A 1 22.04 14.07 44.84
C MET A 1 21.43 13.56 43.53
N LEU A 2 22.23 13.56 42.46
CA LEU A 2 21.80 13.24 41.09
C LEU A 2 22.24 11.81 40.78
N LEU A 3 21.27 10.95 40.43
CA LEU A 3 21.49 9.55 40.03
C LEU A 3 21.81 9.45 38.51
N PRO A 4 22.49 8.38 38.08
CA PRO A 4 23.50 8.44 37.02
C PRO A 4 22.94 8.41 35.60
N LEU A 5 23.63 9.14 34.72
CA LEU A 5 23.57 9.05 33.25
C LEU A 5 23.91 7.62 32.78
N SER A 6 22.91 6.78 32.54
CA SER A 6 23.10 5.59 31.72
C SER A 6 23.22 6.01 30.25
N LYS A 7 24.45 6.12 29.79
CA LYS A 7 24.82 5.96 28.38
C LYS A 7 24.27 4.61 27.89
N ASP A 8 23.77 4.56 26.66
CA ASP A 8 23.20 3.39 25.95
C ASP A 8 21.68 3.22 25.92
N VAL A 9 20.92 4.32 25.98
CA VAL A 9 19.55 4.29 25.41
C VAL A 9 19.66 4.65 23.93
N MET A 10 19.83 3.64 23.08
CA MET A 10 19.63 3.78 21.63
C MET A 10 18.26 4.42 21.42
N THR A 11 18.20 5.57 20.75
CA THR A 11 16.93 6.22 20.48
C THR A 11 16.19 5.40 19.42
N TRP A 12 14.85 5.42 19.42
CA TRP A 12 14.05 4.66 18.44
C TRP A 12 14.34 5.05 16.97
N ARG A 13 14.84 6.27 16.75
CA ARG A 13 15.42 6.70 15.46
C ARG A 13 16.65 5.87 15.07
N ASP A 14 17.51 5.53 16.02
CA ASP A 14 18.70 4.71 15.80
C ASP A 14 18.32 3.27 15.43
N VAL A 15 17.24 2.72 16.00
CA VAL A 15 16.74 1.37 15.67
C VAL A 15 16.14 1.33 14.26
N VAL A 16 15.36 2.34 13.86
CA VAL A 16 14.81 2.45 12.50
C VAL A 16 15.93 2.70 11.49
N ALA A 17 16.85 3.61 11.79
CA ALA A 17 18.04 3.85 10.98
C ALA A 17 18.93 2.60 10.87
N ARG A 18 19.05 1.81 11.94
CA ARG A 18 19.78 0.54 11.94
C ARG A 18 19.06 -0.53 11.12
N ARG A 19 17.73 -0.62 11.15
CA ARG A 19 16.96 -1.58 10.35
C ARG A 19 16.93 -1.21 8.86
N VAL A 20 16.89 0.08 8.54
CA VAL A 20 17.12 0.57 7.18
C VAL A 20 18.58 0.31 6.76
N ALA A 21 19.56 0.52 7.64
CA ALA A 21 20.96 0.20 7.37
C ALA A 21 21.23 -1.32 7.24
N GLU A 22 20.55 -2.16 8.02
CA GLU A 22 20.55 -3.62 7.90
C GLU A 22 19.91 -4.05 6.58
N SER A 23 18.89 -3.33 6.09
CA SER A 23 18.32 -3.57 4.76
C SER A 23 19.28 -3.25 3.60
N ILE A 24 20.24 -2.34 3.81
CA ILE A 24 21.33 -2.05 2.87
C ILE A 24 22.39 -3.18 2.90
N HIS A 25 22.48 -3.96 3.99
CA HIS A 25 23.53 -4.97 4.18
C HIS A 25 23.04 -6.43 4.23
N GLY A 26 21.72 -6.67 4.18
CA GLY A 26 21.08 -7.97 4.04
C GLY A 26 20.61 -8.57 5.38
N HIS A 27 19.44 -9.21 5.35
CA HIS A 27 18.73 -9.94 6.44
C HIS A 27 17.61 -9.17 7.17
N PHE A 28 16.58 -8.72 6.46
CA PHE A 28 15.33 -8.29 7.12
C PHE A 28 14.51 -9.51 7.59
N LYS A 29 14.18 -9.58 8.89
CA LYS A 29 13.24 -10.57 9.46
C LYS A 29 11.91 -9.91 9.84
N PRO A 30 10.80 -10.28 9.19
CA PRO A 30 9.48 -9.67 9.48
C PRO A 30 8.93 -9.89 10.90
N ILE A 31 9.46 -10.84 11.67
CA ILE A 31 9.00 -11.19 13.02
C ILE A 31 9.32 -10.10 14.07
N ASP A 32 10.30 -9.22 13.81
CA ASP A 32 10.78 -8.22 14.79
C ASP A 32 9.96 -6.92 14.83
N VAL A 33 8.78 -6.91 14.20
CA VAL A 33 7.86 -5.75 14.13
C VAL A 33 6.80 -5.79 15.26
N MET A 34 6.74 -6.86 16.06
CA MET A 34 5.70 -7.12 17.07
C MET A 34 5.81 -6.33 18.40
N GLY A 35 6.52 -5.20 18.43
CA GLY A 35 6.89 -4.48 19.67
C GLY A 35 6.47 -3.02 19.76
N GLY A 36 5.24 -2.65 19.38
CA GLY A 36 4.74 -1.27 19.53
C GLY A 36 5.50 -0.20 18.72
N THR A 37 6.25 -0.63 17.70
CA THR A 37 7.10 0.24 16.88
C THR A 37 6.28 0.95 15.82
N ILE A 38 6.46 2.26 15.69
CA ILE A 38 5.97 3.03 14.53
C ILE A 38 6.82 2.62 13.33
N VAL A 39 6.22 1.91 12.39
CA VAL A 39 6.86 1.54 11.12
C VAL A 39 6.51 2.60 10.09
N GLU A 40 7.53 3.24 9.53
CA GLU A 40 7.37 4.19 8.44
C GLU A 40 7.33 3.50 7.08
N ASP A 41 6.77 4.21 6.10
CA ASP A 41 6.80 3.74 4.72
C ASP A 41 8.25 3.73 4.22
N TYR A 42 8.60 2.69 3.47
CA TYR A 42 9.90 2.53 2.85
C TYR A 42 9.71 2.05 1.42
N ILE A 43 10.25 2.81 0.46
CA ILE A 43 10.26 2.43 -0.95
C ILE A 43 11.71 2.24 -1.36
N GLY A 44 12.12 0.99 -1.55
CA GLY A 44 13.48 0.62 -1.92
C GLY A 44 13.84 0.95 -3.38
N PRO A 45 14.83 0.24 -3.95
CA PRO A 45 15.34 0.49 -5.30
C PRO A 45 14.38 -0.09 -6.36
N VAL A 46 13.19 0.49 -6.43
CA VAL A 46 12.12 0.12 -7.36
C VAL A 46 11.65 1.31 -8.17
N GLU A 47 11.11 1.03 -9.35
CA GLU A 47 10.48 2.00 -10.24
C GLU A 47 9.30 1.40 -10.99
N VAL A 48 8.33 2.24 -11.34
CA VAL A 48 7.24 1.85 -12.24
C VAL A 48 7.73 1.91 -13.68
N LYS A 49 7.51 0.85 -14.45
CA LYS A 49 7.79 0.80 -15.90
C LYS A 49 6.65 0.16 -16.67
N MET A 50 6.61 0.41 -17.98
CA MET A 50 5.70 -0.32 -18.87
C MET A 50 6.13 -1.78 -19.00
N THR A 51 5.15 -2.66 -18.85
CA THR A 51 5.26 -4.10 -19.13
C THR A 51 4.56 -4.39 -20.45
N ARG A 52 5.29 -4.94 -21.43
CA ARG A 52 4.77 -5.22 -22.77
C ARG A 52 3.48 -6.07 -22.69
N GLY A 53 2.38 -5.50 -23.18
CA GLY A 53 1.07 -6.15 -23.24
C GLY A 53 0.35 -6.32 -21.89
N LYS A 54 0.89 -5.81 -20.78
CA LYS A 54 0.31 -5.97 -19.43
C LYS A 54 0.13 -4.66 -18.66
N GLY A 55 0.32 -3.51 -19.32
CA GLY A 55 0.21 -2.21 -18.67
C GLY A 55 1.51 -1.84 -17.95
N ARG A 56 1.44 -1.53 -16.66
CA ARG A 56 2.59 -1.09 -15.84
C ARG A 56 2.94 -2.14 -14.80
N GLY A 57 4.20 -2.14 -14.39
CA GLY A 57 4.73 -3.01 -13.35
C GLY A 57 5.77 -2.30 -12.51
N LEU A 58 6.04 -2.85 -11.33
CA LEU A 58 7.12 -2.42 -10.43
C LEU A 58 8.37 -3.27 -10.69
N PHE A 59 9.49 -2.61 -10.94
CA PHE A 59 10.76 -3.23 -11.32
C PHE A 59 11.89 -2.76 -10.42
N LEU A 60 12.90 -3.61 -10.22
CA LEU A 60 14.12 -3.22 -9.52
C LEU A 60 14.97 -2.26 -10.39
N THR A 61 15.59 -1.28 -9.74
CA THR A 61 16.55 -0.35 -10.38
C THR A 61 17.99 -0.81 -10.19
N GLN A 62 18.24 -1.75 -9.28
CA GLN A 62 19.57 -2.31 -9.00
C GLN A 62 19.45 -3.77 -8.52
N PRO A 63 20.54 -4.55 -8.56
CA PRO A 63 20.56 -5.90 -8.01
C PRO A 63 20.22 -5.91 -6.51
N VAL A 64 19.45 -6.91 -6.07
CA VAL A 64 19.11 -7.17 -4.66
C VAL A 64 19.38 -8.64 -4.34
N ARG A 65 19.59 -8.94 -3.06
CA ARG A 65 19.75 -10.30 -2.54
C ARG A 65 18.42 -10.80 -1.99
N ARG A 66 18.24 -12.13 -1.99
CA ARG A 66 17.12 -12.76 -1.30
C ARG A 66 17.10 -12.33 0.18
N GLY A 67 15.94 -11.87 0.63
CA GLY A 67 15.73 -11.32 1.97
C GLY A 67 15.93 -9.81 2.10
N ASP A 68 16.34 -9.12 1.03
CA ASP A 68 16.42 -7.66 1.03
C ASP A 68 15.01 -7.05 1.06
N LEU A 69 14.86 -5.98 1.83
CA LEU A 69 13.61 -5.23 1.95
C LEU A 69 13.38 -4.38 0.71
N LEU A 70 12.21 -4.54 0.09
CA LEU A 70 11.84 -3.83 -1.14
C LEU A 70 10.80 -2.73 -0.90
N LEU A 71 9.80 -3.03 -0.08
CA LEU A 71 8.69 -2.12 0.18
C LEU A 71 8.14 -2.34 1.60
N VAL A 72 7.89 -1.25 2.30
CA VAL A 72 7.05 -1.20 3.50
C VAL A 72 6.01 -0.12 3.22
N GLU A 73 4.74 -0.50 3.22
CA GLU A 73 3.67 0.40 2.83
C GLU A 73 2.48 0.25 3.78
N LYS A 74 2.11 1.34 4.43
CA LYS A 74 0.85 1.49 5.15
C LYS A 74 -0.28 1.61 4.14
N ALA A 75 -1.42 1.01 4.47
CA ALA A 75 -2.60 1.17 3.63
C ALA A 75 -2.98 2.66 3.50
N TYR A 76 -3.26 3.07 2.27
CA TYR A 76 -3.79 4.41 2.01
C TYR A 76 -5.18 4.58 2.65
N ALA A 77 -6.04 3.57 2.49
CA ALA A 77 -7.34 3.50 3.14
C ALA A 77 -7.69 2.03 3.39
N THR A 78 -8.47 1.79 4.44
CA THR A 78 -8.95 0.44 4.80
C THR A 78 -10.40 0.48 5.21
N SER A 79 -11.13 -0.57 4.86
CA SER A 79 -12.45 -0.88 5.40
C SER A 79 -12.38 -2.24 6.06
N LEU A 80 -12.62 -2.28 7.37
CA LEU A 80 -12.72 -3.51 8.14
C LEU A 80 -14.18 -3.93 8.19
N ALA A 81 -14.48 -5.21 7.95
CA ALA A 81 -15.77 -5.77 8.28
C ALA A 81 -15.88 -5.81 9.81
N ILE A 82 -16.36 -4.71 10.40
CA ILE A 82 -16.90 -4.77 11.75
C ILE A 82 -18.13 -5.66 11.61
N LEU A 83 -18.02 -6.90 12.11
CA LEU A 83 -19.16 -7.77 12.28
C LEU A 83 -20.11 -7.03 13.23
N ASN A 84 -21.07 -6.30 12.68
CA ASN A 84 -22.28 -6.03 13.42
C ASN A 84 -22.86 -7.42 13.71
N GLU A 85 -23.05 -7.74 14.98
CA GLU A 85 -23.62 -9.02 15.47
C GLU A 85 -25.02 -9.32 14.86
N LYS A 86 -25.60 -8.35 14.15
CA LYS A 86 -26.75 -8.53 13.28
C LYS A 86 -26.26 -8.91 11.89
N LYS A 87 -26.42 -10.20 11.54
CA LYS A 87 -26.44 -10.72 10.16
C LYS A 87 -27.57 -10.05 9.37
N GLU A 88 -27.43 -8.76 9.07
CA GLU A 88 -28.22 -8.15 8.01
C GLU A 88 -27.78 -8.80 6.70
N VAL A 89 -28.77 -9.24 5.92
CA VAL A 89 -28.53 -9.72 4.56
C VAL A 89 -28.02 -8.54 3.75
N VAL A 90 -26.69 -8.45 3.62
CA VAL A 90 -26.05 -7.44 2.79
C VAL A 90 -26.29 -7.84 1.35
N ILE A 91 -27.17 -7.11 0.65
CA ILE A 91 -27.35 -7.24 -0.79
C ILE A 91 -26.16 -6.51 -1.44
N PRO A 92 -25.25 -7.21 -2.15
CA PRO A 92 -24.15 -6.55 -2.84
C PRO A 92 -24.72 -5.54 -3.84
N THR A 93 -24.19 -4.32 -3.83
CA THR A 93 -24.59 -3.30 -4.79
C THR A 93 -24.05 -3.71 -6.16
N ILE A 94 -24.94 -3.89 -7.13
CA ILE A 94 -24.55 -4.19 -8.51
C ILE A 94 -24.51 -2.88 -9.27
N ASP A 95 -23.32 -2.50 -9.76
CA ASP A 95 -23.23 -1.49 -10.81
C ASP A 95 -23.65 -2.14 -12.13
N TRP A 96 -24.87 -1.86 -12.56
CA TRP A 96 -25.46 -2.45 -13.77
C TRP A 96 -24.76 -1.98 -15.05
N SER A 97 -24.05 -0.86 -15.02
CA SER A 97 -23.30 -0.35 -16.18
C SER A 97 -21.99 -1.11 -16.42
N THR A 98 -21.39 -1.64 -15.34
CA THR A 98 -20.14 -2.42 -15.40
C THR A 98 -20.33 -3.91 -15.12
N MET A 99 -21.55 -4.33 -14.75
CA MET A 99 -21.91 -5.66 -14.25
C MET A 99 -21.04 -6.13 -13.07
N ARG A 100 -20.52 -5.20 -12.26
CA ARG A 100 -19.67 -5.51 -11.11
C ARG A 100 -20.46 -5.43 -9.81
N GLY A 101 -20.40 -6.50 -9.02
CA GLY A 101 -20.88 -6.50 -7.64
C GLY A 101 -19.86 -5.86 -6.70
N TYR A 102 -20.31 -4.94 -5.85
CA TYR A 102 -19.53 -4.33 -4.79
C TYR A 102 -19.98 -4.91 -3.45
N SER A 103 -19.03 -5.49 -2.71
CA SER A 103 -19.26 -5.86 -1.32
C SER A 103 -19.35 -4.59 -0.46
N ARG A 104 -20.00 -4.67 0.69
CA ARG A 104 -20.13 -3.53 1.61
C ARG A 104 -18.77 -2.97 2.03
N GLU A 105 -17.79 -3.85 2.25
CA GLU A 105 -16.44 -3.45 2.63
C GLU A 105 -15.77 -2.63 1.53
N LYS A 106 -15.94 -3.04 0.26
CA LYS A 106 -15.43 -2.28 -0.90
C LYS A 106 -16.14 -0.95 -1.08
N GLU A 107 -17.42 -0.88 -0.76
CA GLU A 107 -18.18 0.37 -0.82
C GLU A 107 -17.72 1.36 0.25
N SER A 108 -17.61 0.93 1.50
CA SER A 108 -17.04 1.75 2.57
C SER A 108 -15.57 2.13 2.31
N LEU A 109 -14.80 1.27 1.64
CA LEU A 109 -13.45 1.63 1.18
C LEU A 109 -13.50 2.73 0.11
N ALA A 110 -14.45 2.70 -0.81
CA ALA A 110 -14.61 3.71 -1.86
C ALA A 110 -14.91 5.09 -1.27
N GLU A 111 -15.81 5.14 -0.28
CA GLU A 111 -16.14 6.36 0.46
C GLU A 111 -14.91 6.92 1.19
N ALA A 112 -14.20 6.08 1.95
CA ALA A 112 -12.99 6.49 2.67
C ALA A 112 -11.87 6.97 1.73
N VAL A 113 -11.70 6.33 0.57
CA VAL A 113 -10.72 6.76 -0.44
C VAL A 113 -11.12 8.11 -1.03
N LEU A 114 -12.40 8.31 -1.33
CA LEU A 114 -12.92 9.54 -1.88
C LEU A 114 -12.72 10.71 -0.90
N GLU A 115 -13.16 10.55 0.35
CA GLU A 115 -13.00 11.55 1.41
C GLU A 115 -11.53 11.93 1.57
N LYS A 116 -10.66 10.94 1.78
CA LYS A 116 -9.22 11.18 1.95
C LYS A 116 -8.57 11.86 0.73
N SER A 117 -9.00 11.50 -0.48
CA SER A 117 -8.45 12.10 -1.71
C SER A 117 -8.76 13.59 -1.87
N GLN A 118 -9.80 14.07 -1.19
CA GLN A 118 -10.19 15.48 -1.22
C GLN A 118 -9.36 16.33 -0.25
N GLU A 119 -8.69 15.73 0.73
CA GLU A 119 -7.89 16.44 1.73
C GLU A 119 -6.54 16.92 1.17
N ARG A 120 -5.89 16.09 0.34
CA ARG A 120 -4.53 16.35 -0.15
C ARG A 120 -4.43 16.12 -1.65
N ARG A 121 -3.96 17.14 -2.38
CA ARG A 121 -3.76 17.04 -3.84
C ARG A 121 -2.78 15.95 -4.25
N ILE A 122 -1.76 15.68 -3.43
CA ILE A 122 -0.80 14.60 -3.68
C ILE A 122 -1.47 13.21 -3.64
N ASP A 123 -2.46 13.04 -2.76
CA ASP A 123 -3.21 11.78 -2.64
C ASP A 123 -4.08 11.55 -3.89
N LEU A 124 -4.75 12.61 -4.35
CA LEU A 124 -5.50 12.58 -5.61
C LEU A 124 -4.62 12.28 -6.83
N ALA A 125 -3.43 12.88 -6.89
CA ALA A 125 -2.43 12.61 -7.92
C ALA A 125 -2.00 11.13 -7.93
N CYS A 126 -1.67 10.57 -6.77
CA CYS A 126 -1.33 9.15 -6.63
C CYS A 126 -2.46 8.24 -7.12
N LEU A 127 -3.71 8.53 -6.73
CA LEU A 127 -4.89 7.77 -7.16
C LEU A 127 -5.10 7.85 -8.67
N CYS A 128 -4.86 9.03 -9.27
CA CYS A 128 -4.96 9.21 -10.72
C CYS A 128 -3.93 8.39 -11.51
N CYS A 129 -2.85 8.00 -10.85
CA CYS A 129 -1.86 7.12 -11.43
C CYS A 129 -2.25 5.64 -11.35
N LEU A 130 -3.26 5.22 -10.60
CA LEU A 130 -3.68 3.82 -10.54
C LEU A 130 -4.47 3.39 -11.79
N TYR A 131 -4.58 2.09 -12.00
CA TYR A 131 -5.39 1.55 -13.10
C TYR A 131 -6.87 1.59 -12.71
N ASP A 132 -7.71 2.20 -13.55
CA ASP A 132 -9.15 2.40 -13.26
C ASP A 132 -10.07 1.35 -13.91
N GLY A 133 -9.50 0.36 -14.61
CA GLY A 133 -10.26 -0.72 -15.22
C GLY A 133 -10.80 -0.44 -16.62
N VAL A 134 -10.57 0.74 -17.21
CA VAL A 134 -11.14 1.11 -18.52
C VAL A 134 -10.12 1.01 -19.64
N ALA A 135 -9.02 1.77 -19.57
CA ALA A 135 -8.01 1.82 -20.62
C ALA A 135 -6.60 1.64 -20.02
N PRO A 136 -5.64 1.05 -20.76
CA PRO A 136 -4.28 0.95 -20.28
C PRO A 136 -3.72 2.36 -20.04
N ASN A 137 -3.63 2.75 -18.76
CA ASN A 137 -2.97 3.98 -18.37
C ASN A 137 -1.48 3.81 -18.71
N THR A 138 -1.04 4.47 -19.77
CA THR A 138 0.33 4.41 -20.30
C THR A 138 1.27 5.38 -19.60
N THR A 139 0.73 6.31 -18.82
CA THR A 139 1.54 7.27 -18.07
C THR A 139 2.26 6.56 -16.93
N ILE A 140 3.59 6.61 -16.97
CA ILE A 140 4.44 6.12 -15.90
C ILE A 140 4.54 7.23 -14.84
N PRO A 141 4.04 7.01 -13.61
CA PRO A 141 4.22 7.98 -12.55
C PRO A 141 5.70 8.03 -12.12
N PRO A 142 6.22 9.22 -11.80
CA PRO A 142 7.56 9.33 -11.24
C PRO A 142 7.53 8.79 -9.81
N MET A 143 8.55 8.01 -9.42
CA MET A 143 8.59 7.47 -8.06
C MET A 143 8.70 8.54 -6.97
N SER A 144 9.12 9.77 -7.31
CA SER A 144 9.09 10.92 -6.40
C SER A 144 7.69 11.19 -5.88
N LEU A 145 6.65 10.98 -6.69
CA LEU A 145 5.25 11.15 -6.27
C LEU A 145 4.89 10.32 -5.03
N PHE A 146 5.51 9.14 -4.86
CA PHE A 146 5.24 8.24 -3.75
C PHE A 146 6.29 8.30 -2.63
N ARG A 147 7.47 8.89 -2.91
CA ARG A 147 8.60 8.98 -1.97
C ARG A 147 8.68 10.33 -1.26
N THR A 148 8.28 11.38 -1.96
CA THR A 148 8.38 12.77 -1.54
C THR A 148 6.99 13.36 -1.69
N ASP A 149 6.52 14.16 -0.74
CA ASP A 149 5.26 14.90 -0.87
C ASP A 149 5.33 16.01 -1.95
N GLU A 150 6.17 15.82 -2.98
CA GLU A 150 6.41 16.73 -4.09
C GLU A 150 5.41 16.45 -5.22
N LEU A 151 4.51 17.40 -5.43
CA LEU A 151 3.56 17.36 -6.53
C LEU A 151 4.15 18.05 -7.77
N LEU A 152 4.45 17.27 -8.81
CA LEU A 152 4.89 17.84 -10.08
C LEU A 152 3.70 18.45 -10.85
N PRO A 153 3.87 19.61 -11.51
CA PRO A 153 2.76 20.36 -12.13
C PRO A 153 1.96 19.59 -13.20
N TRP A 154 2.58 18.58 -13.83
CA TRP A 154 1.99 17.82 -14.92
C TRP A 154 1.20 16.59 -14.46
N ILE A 155 1.20 16.28 -13.16
CA ILE A 155 0.50 15.09 -12.64
C ILE A 155 -1.00 15.36 -12.56
N PRO A 156 -1.85 14.52 -13.16
CA PRO A 156 -3.29 14.73 -13.14
C PRO A 156 -3.83 14.79 -11.70
N CYS A 157 -4.56 15.85 -11.39
CA CYS A 157 -5.20 16.07 -10.08
C CYS A 157 -6.69 16.35 -10.23
N GLU A 158 -7.33 15.72 -11.20
CA GLU A 158 -8.76 15.91 -11.41
C GLU A 158 -9.56 15.20 -10.32
N PRO A 159 -10.54 15.88 -9.69
CA PRO A 159 -11.40 15.26 -8.70
C PRO A 159 -12.04 13.99 -9.24
N ARG A 160 -12.04 12.94 -8.41
CA ARG A 160 -12.63 11.64 -8.75
C ARG A 160 -14.03 11.56 -8.13
N ASN A 161 -14.97 10.94 -8.84
CA ASN A 161 -16.25 10.53 -8.26
C ASN A 161 -16.23 9.06 -7.80
N LEU A 162 -17.27 8.63 -7.06
CA LEU A 162 -17.36 7.26 -6.56
C LEU A 162 -17.26 6.21 -7.67
N THR A 163 -17.84 6.44 -8.85
CA THR A 163 -17.76 5.50 -9.97
C THR A 163 -16.32 5.29 -10.43
N GLN A 164 -15.52 6.36 -10.52
CA GLN A 164 -14.11 6.27 -10.87
C GLN A 164 -13.27 5.61 -9.78
N ILE A 165 -13.53 5.93 -8.50
CA ILE A 165 -12.86 5.27 -7.36
C ILE A 165 -13.17 3.78 -7.32
N ARG A 166 -14.43 3.40 -7.53
CA ARG A 166 -14.88 2.01 -7.65
C ARG A 166 -14.14 1.25 -8.77
N GLY A 167 -13.96 1.89 -9.93
CA GLY A 167 -13.13 1.37 -11.02
C GLY A 167 -11.69 1.07 -10.59
N ILE A 168 -11.05 2.00 -9.89
CA ILE A 168 -9.71 1.81 -9.31
C ILE A 168 -9.68 0.65 -8.32
N LEU A 169 -10.60 0.64 -7.36
CA LEU A 169 -10.65 -0.39 -6.31
C LEU A 169 -10.94 -1.79 -6.86
N SER A 170 -11.60 -1.89 -8.02
CA SER A 170 -11.90 -3.17 -8.63
C SER A 170 -10.65 -3.99 -8.98
N THR A 171 -9.49 -3.34 -9.18
CA THR A 171 -8.22 -3.98 -9.54
C THR A 171 -7.09 -3.76 -8.53
N ASN A 172 -7.19 -2.71 -7.70
CA ASN A 172 -6.12 -2.28 -6.80
C ASN A 172 -6.47 -2.50 -5.31
N SER A 173 -7.65 -3.05 -4.99
CA SER A 173 -7.96 -3.43 -3.60
C SER A 173 -7.38 -4.80 -3.27
N PHE A 174 -6.86 -4.93 -2.06
CA PHE A 174 -6.29 -6.16 -1.52
C PHE A 174 -7.00 -6.54 -0.23
N GLN A 175 -6.97 -7.83 0.10
CA GLN A 175 -7.38 -8.28 1.43
C GLN A 175 -6.52 -7.56 2.47
N ALA A 176 -7.16 -6.88 3.42
CA ALA A 176 -6.48 -6.29 4.55
C ALA A 176 -5.87 -7.39 5.43
N PRO A 177 -4.66 -7.19 5.98
CA PRO A 177 -4.10 -8.13 6.95
C PRO A 177 -5.05 -8.33 8.12
N LYS A 178 -5.26 -9.57 8.55
CA LYS A 178 -6.18 -9.86 9.67
C LYS A 178 -5.71 -9.15 10.94
N ALA A 179 -6.58 -8.33 11.50
CA ALA A 179 -6.45 -7.80 12.85
C ALA A 179 -7.62 -8.39 13.67
N HIS A 180 -7.31 -9.13 14.73
CA HIS A 180 -8.32 -9.66 15.67
C HIS A 180 -9.55 -10.27 14.98
N ASP A 181 -9.34 -11.26 14.10
CA ASP A 181 -10.38 -12.03 13.38
C ASP A 181 -11.24 -11.28 12.35
N HIS A 182 -11.01 -9.98 12.10
CA HIS A 182 -11.75 -9.24 11.09
C HIS A 182 -11.12 -9.39 9.70
N GLU A 183 -11.96 -9.71 8.72
CA GLU A 183 -11.64 -9.59 7.30
C GLU A 183 -11.94 -8.17 6.81
N GLY A 184 -11.19 -7.69 5.85
CA GLY A 184 -11.34 -6.33 5.36
C GLY A 184 -10.65 -6.15 4.02
N VAL A 185 -10.81 -4.97 3.44
CA VAL A 185 -10.17 -4.58 2.19
C VAL A 185 -9.37 -3.30 2.38
N ALA A 186 -8.26 -3.21 1.67
CA ALA A 186 -7.33 -2.09 1.77
C ALA A 186 -6.82 -1.68 0.39
N LEU A 187 -6.61 -0.39 0.21
CA LEU A 187 -5.91 0.18 -0.95
C LEU A 187 -4.48 0.55 -0.54
N TYR A 188 -3.53 0.20 -1.39
CA TYR A 188 -2.12 0.57 -1.26
C TYR A 188 -1.69 1.22 -2.59
N LEU A 189 -0.92 2.30 -2.57
CA LEU A 189 -0.63 3.09 -3.76
C LEU A 189 0.51 2.48 -4.59
N VAL A 190 1.62 2.12 -3.95
CA VAL A 190 2.83 1.62 -4.61
C VAL A 190 2.72 0.13 -4.94
N SER A 191 2.26 -0.69 -3.99
CA SER A 191 2.10 -2.12 -4.22
C SER A 191 1.04 -2.47 -5.26
N SER A 192 0.15 -1.53 -5.61
CA SER A 192 -0.78 -1.65 -6.75
C SER A 192 -0.07 -1.76 -8.11
N PHE A 193 1.19 -1.34 -8.22
CA PHE A 193 2.00 -1.53 -9.42
C PHE A 193 2.69 -2.90 -9.49
N MET A 194 2.55 -3.77 -8.48
CA MET A 194 3.16 -5.10 -8.55
C MET A 194 2.45 -5.99 -9.57
N ASN A 195 3.25 -6.57 -10.47
CA ASN A 195 2.74 -7.48 -11.48
C ASN A 195 2.28 -8.79 -10.84
N HIS A 196 1.13 -9.30 -11.28
CA HIS A 196 0.75 -10.68 -11.00
C HIS A 196 1.73 -11.66 -11.67
N ALA A 197 2.19 -12.64 -10.92
CA ALA A 197 3.01 -13.73 -11.41
C ALA A 197 2.61 -15.04 -10.70
N SER A 198 2.53 -16.13 -11.45
CA SER A 198 2.29 -17.48 -10.90
C SER A 198 3.46 -17.97 -10.05
N THR A 199 4.66 -17.45 -10.30
CA THR A 199 5.88 -17.75 -9.55
C THR A 199 6.52 -16.46 -9.05
N PRO A 200 5.98 -15.84 -7.99
CA PRO A 200 6.44 -14.54 -7.53
C PRO A 200 7.93 -14.54 -7.16
N ASN A 201 8.57 -13.39 -7.34
CA ASN A 201 9.96 -13.11 -6.95
C ASN A 201 10.03 -12.21 -5.69
N THR A 202 8.89 -11.97 -5.06
CA THR A 202 8.76 -11.28 -3.79
C THR A 202 7.96 -12.13 -2.82
N GLU A 203 8.24 -11.97 -1.54
CA GLU A 203 7.43 -12.49 -0.44
C GLU A 203 6.77 -11.31 0.26
N ALA A 204 5.47 -11.42 0.54
CA ALA A 204 4.68 -10.35 1.13
C ALA A 204 4.13 -10.79 2.49
N GLN A 205 4.27 -9.95 3.51
CA GLN A 205 3.65 -10.14 4.81
C GLN A 205 2.80 -8.94 5.20
N GLY A 206 1.59 -9.22 5.69
CA GLY A 206 0.67 -8.22 6.20
C GLY A 206 0.68 -8.15 7.73
N PHE A 207 0.55 -6.95 8.29
CA PHE A 207 0.41 -6.72 9.72
C PHE A 207 -0.83 -5.87 10.01
N GLY A 208 -1.89 -6.47 10.56
CA GLY A 208 -3.17 -5.80 10.78
C GLY A 208 -3.15 -4.80 11.94
N VAL A 209 -2.36 -5.09 12.98
CA VAL A 209 -2.28 -4.28 14.20
C VAL A 209 -1.59 -2.92 13.97
N MET A 210 -0.87 -2.75 12.84
CA MET A 210 -0.06 -1.55 12.53
C MET A 210 -0.57 -0.85 11.27
N LYS A 211 -1.75 -0.21 11.35
CA LYS A 211 -2.35 0.54 10.22
C LYS A 211 -2.42 -0.26 8.91
N ASN A 212 -2.67 -1.57 9.00
CA ASN A 212 -2.68 -2.48 7.85
C ASN A 212 -1.42 -2.33 6.98
N LEU A 213 -0.27 -2.67 7.55
CA LEU A 213 1.02 -2.58 6.88
C LEU A 213 1.23 -3.79 5.97
N ARG A 214 1.79 -3.56 4.78
CA ARG A 214 2.36 -4.62 3.92
C ARG A 214 3.86 -4.44 3.78
N VAL A 215 4.58 -5.54 3.97
CA VAL A 215 6.02 -5.61 3.83
C VAL A 215 6.37 -6.59 2.72
N PHE A 216 7.27 -6.20 1.83
CA PHE A 216 7.74 -7.02 0.73
C PHE A 216 9.26 -7.17 0.77
N VAL A 217 9.71 -8.41 0.66
CA VAL A 217 11.13 -8.77 0.56
C VAL A 217 11.40 -9.54 -0.74
N ALA A 218 12.63 -9.45 -1.25
CA ALA A 218 13.06 -10.25 -2.40
C ALA A 218 13.10 -11.73 -2.02
N SER A 219 12.49 -12.61 -2.82
CA SER A 219 12.43 -14.05 -2.53
C SER A 219 13.30 -14.91 -3.43
N LYS A 220 13.84 -14.33 -4.52
CA LYS A 220 14.70 -14.99 -5.50
C LYS A 220 15.92 -14.12 -5.81
#